data_AF-X0V7Y7-F1
#
_entry.id   AF-X0V7Y7-F1
#
_cell.length_a   1.000
_cell.length_b   1.000
_cell.length_c   1.000
_cell.angle_alpha   90.00
_cell.angle_beta   90.00
_cell.angle_gamma   90.00
#
_symmetry.space_group_name_H-M   'P 1'
#
loop_
_entity.id
_entity.type
_entity.pdbx_description
1 polymer ?
#
loop_
_entity_poly.entity_id
_entity_poly.type
_entity_poly.pdbx_seq_one_letter_code
_entity_poly.pdbx_strand_id
1 'polypeptide(L)'
;PVLGGELRWNTNVLSLTRDNESSGPGQEVLNRVVTEVKWRKRLTDHIGITYTPFGELRGDIYQLKDYFDPQAGPLGSFVDGSTSLARGLAFGGVTVAYPWVANSSRGSHVIEPIGQIIGRQNSVRQRDLPDEDAQSLVFDDTNLFETTKFSGYDRIETGSRANVGVQYTFQANSGGYVRILGGQSFHLSGDNPYANPGFDQEGNPVFTPTNGLETDRSDFVLGAYVAPSDFFRIISQSRFDEDDFALRRQDTTAIVGYGPFYATGT
;
A
#
# COMPACT_ATOMS: atom_id res chain seq x y z
N PRO A 1 0.13 -24.44 -11.37
CA PRO A 1 1.25 -23.75 -10.69
C PRO A 1 2.35 -23.46 -11.71
N VAL A 2 2.85 -22.22 -11.79
CA VAL A 2 3.92 -21.81 -12.73
C VAL A 2 5.22 -21.73 -11.97
N LEU A 3 6.26 -22.47 -12.40
CA LEU A 3 7.53 -22.64 -11.66
C LEU A 3 7.35 -23.10 -10.20
N GLY A 4 6.26 -23.83 -9.93
CA GLY A 4 5.88 -24.27 -8.58
C GLY A 4 5.38 -23.15 -7.66
N GLY A 5 5.08 -21.97 -8.21
CA GLY A 5 4.46 -20.85 -7.51
C GLY A 5 3.03 -20.58 -7.99
N GLU A 6 2.46 -19.52 -7.43
CA GLU A 6 1.18 -18.94 -7.80
C GLU A 6 1.43 -17.82 -8.82
N LEU A 7 0.72 -17.89 -9.96
CA LEU A 7 0.68 -16.83 -10.96
C LEU A 7 -0.72 -16.24 -10.95
N ARG A 8 -0.81 -14.91 -10.84
CA ARG A 8 -2.04 -14.14 -10.92
C ARG A 8 -1.95 -13.17 -12.08
N TRP A 9 -3.01 -13.09 -12.88
CA TRP A 9 -3.18 -12.09 -13.92
C TRP A 9 -4.43 -11.28 -13.60
N ASN A 10 -4.29 -9.96 -13.59
CA ASN A 10 -5.37 -8.99 -13.46
C ASN A 10 -5.36 -8.00 -14.64
N THR A 11 -6.53 -7.63 -15.14
CA THR A 11 -6.69 -6.58 -16.14
C THR A 11 -7.85 -5.67 -15.74
N ASN A 12 -7.59 -4.35 -15.69
CA ASN A 12 -8.57 -3.32 -15.40
C ASN A 12 -8.75 -2.41 -16.63
N VAL A 13 -10.00 -2.05 -16.92
CA VAL A 13 -10.36 -1.11 -17.99
C VAL A 13 -11.26 -0.04 -17.39
N LEU A 14 -10.94 1.23 -17.65
CA LEU A 14 -11.69 2.40 -17.19
C LEU A 14 -11.96 3.33 -18.38
N SER A 15 -13.15 3.91 -18.42
CA SER A 15 -13.55 4.96 -19.37
C SER A 15 -14.32 6.00 -18.58
N LEU A 16 -13.82 7.24 -18.56
CA LEU A 16 -14.38 8.37 -17.83
C LEU A 16 -14.56 9.55 -18.77
N THR A 17 -15.70 10.22 -18.67
CA THR A 17 -16.00 11.47 -19.39
C THR A 17 -16.58 12.47 -18.41
N ARG A 18 -16.07 13.71 -18.43
CA ARG A 18 -16.53 14.81 -17.58
C ARG A 18 -16.73 16.06 -18.44
N ASP A 19 -17.85 16.75 -18.22
CA ASP A 19 -18.07 18.06 -18.82
C ASP A 19 -17.29 19.10 -18.02
N ASN A 20 -16.43 19.87 -18.69
CA ASN A 20 -15.63 20.91 -18.04
C ASN A 20 -16.36 22.25 -18.17
N GLU A 21 -16.88 22.79 -17.05
CA GLU A 21 -17.47 24.13 -17.03
C GLU A 21 -16.48 25.21 -16.56
N SER A 22 -15.37 24.84 -15.92
CA SER A 22 -14.42 25.77 -15.28
C SER A 22 -13.28 26.27 -16.19
N SER A 23 -12.95 25.55 -17.27
CA SER A 23 -11.78 25.81 -18.13
C SER A 23 -12.11 26.17 -19.59
N GLY A 24 -13.40 26.25 -19.94
CA GLY A 24 -13.91 26.52 -21.29
C GLY A 24 -14.78 25.38 -21.84
N PRO A 25 -15.47 25.54 -22.99
CA PRO A 25 -16.30 24.48 -23.54
C PRO A 25 -15.42 23.28 -23.98
N GLY A 26 -15.51 22.16 -23.25
CA GLY A 26 -14.76 20.94 -23.55
C GLY A 26 -15.23 19.74 -22.71
N GLN A 27 -14.99 18.53 -23.23
CA GLN A 27 -15.22 17.26 -22.51
C GLN A 27 -13.89 16.60 -22.22
N GLU A 28 -13.56 16.44 -20.93
CA GLU A 28 -12.42 15.64 -20.51
C GLU A 28 -12.73 14.16 -20.73
N VAL A 29 -11.82 13.44 -21.38
CA VAL A 29 -11.96 11.99 -21.61
C VAL A 29 -10.69 11.28 -21.16
N LEU A 30 -10.86 10.27 -20.30
CA LEU A 30 -9.82 9.38 -19.82
C LEU A 30 -10.22 7.94 -20.12
N ASN A 31 -9.43 7.25 -20.95
CA ASN A 31 -9.51 5.80 -21.09
C ASN A 31 -8.21 5.18 -20.59
N ARG A 32 -8.33 4.15 -19.75
CA ARG A 32 -7.18 3.45 -19.15
C ARG A 32 -7.36 1.95 -19.27
N VAL A 33 -6.31 1.26 -19.68
CA VAL A 33 -6.19 -0.19 -19.61
C VAL A 33 -4.94 -0.52 -18.80
N VAL A 34 -5.09 -1.25 -17.71
CA VAL A 34 -4.00 -1.73 -16.86
C VAL A 34 -3.97 -3.25 -16.89
N THR A 35 -2.80 -3.84 -17.08
CA THR A 35 -2.61 -5.28 -16.97
C THR A 35 -1.45 -5.57 -16.02
N GLU A 36 -1.69 -6.46 -15.06
CA GLU A 36 -0.71 -6.90 -14.07
C GLU A 36 -0.56 -8.42 -14.12
N VAL A 37 0.68 -8.89 -14.08
CA VAL A 37 1.06 -10.28 -13.95
C VAL A 37 1.94 -10.40 -12.71
N LYS A 38 1.45 -11.12 -11.70
CA LYS A 38 2.12 -11.29 -10.42
C LYS A 38 2.47 -12.75 -10.21
N TRP A 39 3.69 -13.02 -9.79
CA TRP A 39 4.16 -14.35 -9.45
C TRP A 39 4.71 -14.36 -8.03
N ARG A 40 4.40 -15.40 -7.25
CA ARG A 40 4.99 -15.60 -5.93
C ARG A 40 5.15 -17.08 -5.62
N LYS A 41 6.12 -17.42 -4.77
CA LYS A 41 6.30 -18.78 -4.27
C LYS A 41 6.75 -18.73 -2.82
N ARG A 42 6.09 -19.48 -1.93
CA ARG A 42 6.53 -19.66 -0.54
C ARG A 42 7.39 -20.91 -0.43
N LEU A 43 8.59 -20.74 0.10
CA LEU A 43 9.54 -21.80 0.42
C LEU A 43 9.74 -21.81 1.93
N THR A 44 9.81 -22.98 2.56
CA THR A 44 10.10 -23.12 3.99
C THR A 44 11.30 -24.03 4.14
N ASP A 45 12.28 -23.61 4.93
CA ASP A 45 13.46 -24.43 5.23
C ASP A 45 13.24 -25.36 6.44
N HIS A 46 14.26 -26.15 6.77
CA HIS A 46 14.21 -27.14 7.86
C HIS A 46 14.13 -26.51 9.26
N ILE A 47 14.51 -25.24 9.41
CA ILE A 47 14.48 -24.52 10.69
C ILE A 47 13.26 -23.61 10.82
N GLY A 48 12.35 -23.64 9.83
CA GLY A 48 11.07 -22.95 9.83
C GLY A 48 11.08 -21.55 9.24
N ILE A 49 12.23 -21.06 8.72
CA ILE A 49 12.27 -19.76 8.03
C ILE A 49 11.53 -19.90 6.71
N THR A 50 10.70 -18.90 6.41
CA THR A 50 9.97 -18.84 5.14
C THR A 50 10.55 -17.77 4.25
N TYR A 51 10.86 -18.15 3.01
CA TYR A 51 11.34 -17.27 1.95
C TYR A 51 10.25 -17.21 0.89
N THR A 52 9.77 -16.01 0.61
CA THR A 52 8.71 -15.76 -0.36
C THR A 52 9.24 -14.84 -1.45
N PRO A 53 9.99 -15.37 -2.44
CA PRO A 53 10.30 -14.62 -3.64
C PRO A 53 9.03 -14.28 -4.42
N PHE A 54 9.00 -13.08 -4.99
CA PHE A 54 7.92 -12.60 -5.84
C PHE A 54 8.45 -11.73 -6.97
N GLY A 55 7.64 -11.61 -8.02
CA GLY A 55 7.88 -10.75 -9.16
C GLY A 55 6.57 -10.25 -9.74
N GLU A 56 6.60 -9.03 -10.26
CA GLU A 56 5.44 -8.38 -10.85
C GLU A 56 5.84 -7.64 -12.13
N LEU A 57 5.03 -7.84 -13.15
CA LEU A 57 5.07 -7.08 -14.39
C LEU A 57 3.74 -6.37 -14.54
N ARG A 58 3.80 -5.09 -14.88
CA ARG A 58 2.63 -4.26 -15.09
C ARG A 58 2.81 -3.43 -16.35
N GLY A 59 1.74 -3.31 -17.12
CA GLY A 59 1.67 -2.49 -18.32
C GLY A 59 0.36 -1.72 -18.36
N ASP A 60 0.45 -0.41 -18.58
CA ASP A 60 -0.70 0.47 -18.60
C ASP A 60 -0.69 1.29 -19.90
N ILE A 61 -1.87 1.49 -20.46
CA ILE A 61 -2.11 2.31 -21.64
C ILE A 61 -3.20 3.33 -21.29
N TYR A 62 -2.92 4.59 -21.57
CA TYR A 62 -3.81 5.73 -21.34
C TYR A 62 -4.11 6.43 -22.67
N GLN A 63 -5.36 6.85 -22.84
CA GLN A 63 -5.76 7.83 -23.82
C GLN A 63 -6.42 8.99 -23.08
N LEU A 64 -5.83 10.16 -23.23
CA LEU A 64 -6.25 11.39 -22.61
C LEU A 64 -6.66 12.38 -23.70
N LYS A 65 -7.71 13.14 -23.45
CA LYS A 65 -8.13 14.25 -24.30
C LYS A 65 -8.36 15.48 -23.44
N ASP A 66 -7.82 16.62 -23.90
CA ASP A 66 -7.96 17.93 -23.28
C ASP A 66 -7.41 17.92 -21.83
N TYR A 67 -6.10 17.60 -21.70
CA TYR A 67 -5.44 17.19 -20.45
C TYR A 67 -4.60 18.30 -19.77
N PHE A 68 -4.60 18.30 -18.44
CA PHE A 68 -3.79 19.18 -17.59
C PHE A 68 -2.59 18.48 -16.97
N ASP A 69 -1.39 19.06 -17.09
CA ASP A 69 -0.16 18.57 -16.45
C ASP A 69 -0.05 18.96 -14.95
N PRO A 70 -0.15 18.00 -13.99
CA PRO A 70 -0.08 18.23 -12.55
C PRO A 70 1.30 18.70 -12.04
N GLN A 71 2.33 18.67 -12.88
CA GLN A 71 3.67 19.15 -12.52
C GLN A 71 3.89 20.62 -12.95
N ALA A 72 2.99 21.20 -13.74
CA ALA A 72 3.16 22.55 -14.28
C ALA A 72 2.72 23.68 -13.30
N GLY A 73 2.22 23.33 -12.11
CA GLY A 73 1.81 24.28 -11.07
C GLY A 73 0.49 25.02 -11.36
N PRO A 74 0.08 25.99 -10.52
CA PRO A 74 -1.21 26.69 -10.63
C PRO A 74 -1.38 27.60 -11.88
N LEU A 75 -0.38 27.63 -12.77
CA LEU A 75 -0.43 28.28 -14.09
C LEU A 75 -0.31 27.25 -15.23
N GLY A 76 -0.70 26.00 -14.96
CA GLY A 76 -0.23 24.82 -15.66
C GLY A 76 -0.34 24.84 -17.19
N SER A 77 0.53 24.05 -17.82
CA SER A 77 0.54 23.86 -19.26
C SER A 77 -0.63 22.96 -19.66
N PHE A 78 -1.69 23.55 -20.21
CA PHE A 78 -2.73 22.80 -20.91
C PHE A 78 -2.14 22.20 -22.18
N VAL A 79 -2.25 20.88 -22.33
CA VAL A 79 -1.96 20.22 -23.61
C VAL A 79 -3.30 20.06 -24.32
N ASP A 80 -3.58 20.98 -25.25
CA ASP A 80 -4.74 20.91 -26.14
C ASP A 80 -4.61 19.72 -27.11
N GLY A 81 -5.61 18.84 -27.16
CA GLY A 81 -5.66 17.68 -28.06
C GLY A 81 -5.65 16.30 -27.38
N SER A 82 -5.45 15.26 -28.21
CA SER A 82 -5.40 13.86 -27.75
C SER A 82 -3.96 13.39 -27.52
N THR A 83 -3.71 12.79 -26.37
CA THR A 83 -2.42 12.18 -26.00
C THR A 83 -2.63 10.72 -25.67
N SER A 84 -1.72 9.87 -26.15
CA SER A 84 -1.62 8.48 -25.72
C SER A 84 -0.33 8.27 -24.95
N LEU A 85 -0.43 7.60 -23.81
CA LEU A 85 0.71 7.27 -22.96
C LEU A 85 0.71 5.76 -22.71
N ALA A 86 1.88 5.16 -22.73
CA ALA A 86 2.09 3.82 -22.20
C ALA A 86 3.13 3.87 -21.10
N ARG A 87 2.92 3.11 -20.02
CA ARG A 87 3.91 2.91 -18.96
C ARG A 87 4.04 1.43 -18.65
N GLY A 88 5.27 1.02 -18.33
CA GLY A 88 5.59 -0.33 -17.93
C GLY A 88 6.35 -0.31 -16.61
N LEU A 89 6.00 -1.24 -15.73
CA LEU A 89 6.69 -1.48 -14.48
C LEU A 89 7.10 -2.95 -14.39
N ALA A 90 8.34 -3.19 -14.00
CA ALA A 90 8.82 -4.50 -13.59
C ALA A 90 9.50 -4.39 -12.23
N PHE A 91 9.12 -5.26 -11.31
CA PHE A 91 9.79 -5.37 -10.03
C PHE A 91 9.79 -6.79 -9.48
N GLY A 92 10.63 -7.01 -8.47
CA GLY A 92 10.68 -8.25 -7.75
C GLY A 92 11.36 -8.10 -6.40
N GLY A 93 11.25 -9.13 -5.59
CA GLY A 93 11.75 -9.08 -4.24
C GLY A 93 11.63 -10.40 -3.53
N VAL A 94 11.94 -10.37 -2.24
CA VAL A 94 11.76 -11.50 -1.34
C VAL A 94 11.29 -11.02 0.01
N THR A 95 10.28 -11.70 0.55
CA THR A 95 9.89 -11.58 1.96
C THR A 95 10.44 -12.77 2.72
N VAL A 96 11.14 -12.52 3.82
CA VAL A 96 11.70 -13.51 4.72
C VAL A 96 11.01 -13.37 6.08
N ALA A 97 10.52 -14.47 6.65
CA ALA A 97 9.91 -14.47 7.97
C ALA A 97 10.42 -15.65 8.80
N TYR A 98 10.75 -15.41 10.07
CA TYR A 98 11.28 -16.43 10.97
C TYR A 98 10.40 -16.64 12.23
N PRO A 99 9.39 -17.51 12.18
CA PRO A 99 8.47 -17.71 13.31
C PRO A 99 9.11 -18.54 14.43
N TRP A 100 9.19 -17.97 15.63
CA TRP A 100 9.55 -18.66 16.86
C TRP A 100 8.31 -19.01 17.65
N VAL A 101 8.11 -20.30 17.90
CA VAL A 101 6.91 -20.82 18.56
C VAL A 101 7.25 -21.29 19.97
N ALA A 102 6.46 -20.84 20.95
CA ALA A 102 6.53 -21.31 22.33
C ALA A 102 5.11 -21.66 22.81
N ASN A 103 4.95 -22.86 23.37
CA ASN A 103 3.67 -23.30 23.91
C ASN A 103 3.66 -23.16 25.43
N SER A 104 2.55 -22.66 25.97
CA SER A 104 2.28 -22.57 27.40
C SER A 104 1.01 -23.33 27.77
N SER A 105 0.71 -23.45 29.06
CA SER A 105 -0.57 -24.03 29.52
C SER A 105 -1.80 -23.23 29.06
N ARG A 106 -1.61 -21.96 28.67
CA ARG A 106 -2.69 -21.04 28.28
C ARG A 106 -2.90 -20.93 26.77
N GLY A 107 -1.90 -21.30 25.97
CA GLY A 107 -1.96 -21.18 24.51
C GLY A 107 -0.60 -21.23 23.84
N SER A 108 -0.59 -20.92 22.55
CA SER A 108 0.62 -20.83 21.73
C SER A 108 1.01 -19.38 21.49
N HIS A 109 2.30 -19.09 21.63
CA HIS A 109 2.91 -17.81 21.37
C HIS A 109 3.79 -17.94 20.12
N VAL A 110 3.67 -17.00 19.20
CA VAL A 110 4.50 -16.91 18.00
C VAL A 110 5.10 -15.52 17.93
N ILE A 111 6.42 -15.42 17.86
CA ILE A 111 7.14 -14.18 17.56
C ILE A 111 7.78 -14.37 16.19
N GLU A 112 7.44 -13.51 15.24
CA GLU A 112 7.87 -13.64 13.85
C GLU A 112 8.50 -12.31 13.41
N PRO A 113 9.84 -12.21 13.39
CA PRO A 113 10.54 -11.17 12.66
C PRO A 113 10.32 -11.37 11.16
N ILE A 114 9.98 -10.29 10.47
CA ILE A 114 9.69 -10.26 9.04
C ILE A 114 10.56 -9.18 8.40
N GLY A 115 11.28 -9.54 7.35
CA GLY A 115 12.02 -8.62 6.50
C GLY A 115 11.59 -8.79 5.05
N GLN A 116 11.51 -7.70 4.31
CA GLN A 116 11.18 -7.73 2.88
C GLN A 116 12.09 -6.74 2.16
N ILE A 117 12.61 -7.16 1.02
CA ILE A 117 13.36 -6.28 0.11
C ILE A 117 12.67 -6.32 -1.25
N ILE A 118 12.48 -5.15 -1.84
CA ILE A 118 11.83 -4.98 -3.14
C ILE A 118 12.73 -4.10 -4.00
N GLY A 119 13.14 -4.63 -5.15
CA GLY A 119 13.85 -3.87 -6.18
C GLY A 119 12.88 -3.50 -7.29
N ARG A 120 12.77 -2.20 -7.60
CA ARG A 120 11.92 -1.67 -8.66
C ARG A 120 12.72 -0.79 -9.60
N GLN A 121 12.13 -0.45 -10.75
CA GLN A 121 12.66 0.61 -11.58
C GLN A 121 12.75 1.93 -10.79
N ASN A 122 13.84 2.66 -11.00
CA ASN A 122 14.15 3.88 -10.25
C ASN A 122 13.06 4.95 -10.40
N SER A 123 12.48 5.08 -11.58
CA SER A 123 11.44 6.06 -11.87
C SER A 123 10.56 5.56 -13.01
N VAL A 124 9.29 5.93 -12.97
CA VAL A 124 8.33 5.74 -14.06
C VAL A 124 7.63 7.07 -14.26
N ARG A 125 7.38 7.46 -15.51
CA ARG A 125 6.62 8.67 -15.82
C ARG A 125 5.17 8.46 -15.38
N GLN A 126 4.82 9.05 -14.25
CA GLN A 126 3.50 8.93 -13.65
C GLN A 126 2.96 10.24 -13.08
N ARG A 127 3.82 11.25 -12.87
CA ARG A 127 3.42 12.53 -12.29
C ARG A 127 2.57 13.36 -13.23
N ASP A 128 2.81 13.19 -14.53
CA ASP A 128 2.05 13.76 -15.65
C ASP A 128 0.82 12.90 -16.00
N LEU A 129 0.29 12.13 -15.05
CA LEU A 129 -0.97 11.40 -15.19
C LEU A 129 -1.97 11.90 -14.14
N PRO A 130 -3.26 12.04 -14.50
CA PRO A 130 -4.30 12.34 -13.54
C PRO A 130 -4.44 11.19 -12.55
N ASP A 131 -4.86 11.51 -11.34
CA ASP A 131 -5.02 10.57 -10.23
C ASP A 131 -6.47 10.62 -9.77
N GLU A 132 -7.25 9.65 -10.22
CA GLU A 132 -8.67 9.55 -9.89
C GLU A 132 -8.91 8.51 -8.77
N ASP A 133 -8.03 7.50 -8.64
CA ASP A 133 -8.22 6.37 -7.72
C ASP A 133 -7.07 6.07 -6.72
N ALA A 134 -5.97 6.82 -6.76
CA ALA A 134 -4.82 6.66 -5.86
C ALA A 134 -4.69 7.79 -4.81
N GLN A 135 -5.81 8.42 -4.47
CA GLN A 135 -5.87 9.59 -3.58
C GLN A 135 -5.79 9.27 -2.07
N SER A 136 -6.03 8.00 -1.67
CA SER A 136 -6.02 7.60 -0.25
C SER A 136 -4.82 6.72 0.05
N LEU A 137 -3.75 7.35 0.54
CA LEU A 137 -2.60 6.66 1.08
C LEU A 137 -2.61 6.79 2.60
N VAL A 138 -2.93 5.69 3.27
CA VAL A 138 -2.82 5.55 4.72
C VAL A 138 -1.77 4.50 5.01
N PHE A 139 -0.58 4.93 5.43
CA PHE A 139 0.44 3.99 5.85
C PHE A 139 0.15 3.47 7.27
N ASP A 140 0.02 2.15 7.40
CA ASP A 140 -0.23 1.45 8.66
C ASP A 140 0.39 0.03 8.64
N ASP A 141 0.06 -0.78 9.63
CA ASP A 141 0.59 -2.14 9.75
C ASP A 141 0.03 -3.10 8.68
N THR A 142 -1.16 -2.83 8.13
CA THR A 142 -1.84 -3.69 7.15
C THR A 142 -1.15 -3.66 5.79
N ASN A 143 -0.57 -2.52 5.42
CA ASN A 143 0.14 -2.34 4.16
C ASN A 143 1.68 -2.28 4.29
N LEU A 144 2.23 -2.46 5.50
CA LEU A 144 3.68 -2.45 5.74
C LEU A 144 4.46 -3.37 4.80
N PHE A 145 3.95 -4.59 4.54
CA PHE A 145 4.60 -5.59 3.67
C PHE A 145 3.94 -5.73 2.29
N GLU A 146 3.02 -4.84 1.93
CA GLU A 146 2.48 -4.81 0.57
C GLU A 146 3.52 -4.34 -0.44
N THR A 147 3.45 -4.91 -1.65
CA THR A 147 4.34 -4.60 -2.76
C THR A 147 4.05 -3.27 -3.44
N THR A 148 2.89 -2.69 -3.17
CA THR A 148 2.50 -1.32 -3.54
C THR A 148 1.63 -0.79 -2.42
N LYS A 149 1.93 0.40 -1.89
CA LYS A 149 1.14 1.00 -0.79
C LYS A 149 0.10 2.02 -1.26
N PHE A 150 0.18 2.43 -2.54
CA PHE A 150 -0.85 3.26 -3.14
C PHE A 150 -2.18 2.51 -3.26
N SER A 151 -3.28 3.22 -3.02
CA SER A 151 -4.60 2.75 -3.44
C SER A 151 -4.72 2.81 -4.96
N GLY A 152 -5.63 2.02 -5.53
CA GLY A 152 -5.98 2.13 -6.95
C GLY A 152 -4.85 1.76 -7.91
N TYR A 153 -4.89 2.38 -9.08
CA TYR A 153 -3.98 2.08 -10.19
C TYR A 153 -3.26 3.32 -10.71
N ASP A 154 -3.70 4.54 -10.44
CA ASP A 154 -3.08 5.73 -11.07
C ASP A 154 -1.65 6.00 -10.59
N ARG A 155 -1.32 5.67 -9.34
CA ARG A 155 0.04 5.77 -8.80
C ARG A 155 0.73 4.42 -8.68
N ILE A 156 2.03 4.43 -8.92
CA ILE A 156 2.92 3.28 -8.92
C ILE A 156 4.08 3.56 -7.97
N GLU A 157 4.35 2.63 -7.07
CA GLU A 157 5.53 2.68 -6.23
C GLU A 157 6.79 2.44 -7.07
N THR A 158 7.71 3.41 -7.07
CA THR A 158 9.03 3.32 -7.72
C THR A 158 10.14 3.26 -6.68
N GLY A 159 11.34 2.92 -7.12
CA GLY A 159 12.49 2.80 -6.23
C GLY A 159 12.46 1.52 -5.38
N SER A 160 13.63 1.24 -4.81
CA SER A 160 13.86 0.05 -4.00
C SER A 160 13.54 0.34 -2.55
N ARG A 161 12.88 -0.61 -1.88
CA ARG A 161 12.47 -0.47 -0.48
C ARG A 161 12.76 -1.72 0.33
N ALA A 162 13.13 -1.52 1.59
CA ALA A 162 13.18 -2.57 2.60
C ALA A 162 12.07 -2.33 3.63
N ASN A 163 11.27 -3.34 3.92
CA ASN A 163 10.27 -3.29 4.99
C ASN A 163 10.69 -4.27 6.08
N VAL A 164 10.64 -3.84 7.34
CA VAL A 164 11.02 -4.66 8.48
C VAL A 164 9.95 -4.53 9.56
N GLY A 165 9.69 -5.61 10.26
CA GLY A 165 8.77 -5.60 11.38
C GLY A 165 8.83 -6.87 12.19
N VAL A 166 8.15 -6.85 13.33
CA VAL A 166 7.98 -8.01 14.20
C VAL A 166 6.50 -8.19 14.46
N GLN A 167 6.03 -9.41 14.22
CA GLN A 167 4.67 -9.83 14.52
C GLN A 167 4.68 -10.75 15.74
N TYR A 168 3.89 -10.40 16.75
CA TYR A 168 3.56 -11.28 17.85
C TYR A 168 2.14 -11.80 17.65
N THR A 169 1.95 -13.12 17.78
CA THR A 169 0.63 -13.75 17.79
C THR A 169 0.50 -14.64 19.02
N PHE A 170 -0.62 -14.51 19.73
CA PHE A 170 -1.01 -15.41 20.80
C PHE A 170 -2.37 -16.04 20.47
N GLN A 171 -2.41 -17.36 20.48
CA GLN A 171 -3.63 -18.14 20.32
C GLN A 171 -3.90 -18.87 21.63
N ALA A 172 -4.93 -18.45 22.36
CA ALA A 172 -5.36 -19.10 23.58
C ALA A 172 -6.05 -20.43 23.28
N ASN A 173 -5.88 -21.41 24.17
CA ASN A 173 -6.58 -22.70 24.09
C ASN A 173 -8.12 -22.54 24.20
N SER A 174 -8.59 -21.43 24.78
CA SER A 174 -10.01 -21.08 24.89
C SER A 174 -10.60 -20.43 23.62
N GLY A 175 -9.81 -20.27 22.55
CA GLY A 175 -10.24 -19.62 21.30
C GLY A 175 -9.89 -18.13 21.19
N GLY A 176 -9.47 -17.49 22.28
CA GLY A 176 -9.03 -16.09 22.26
C GLY A 176 -7.77 -15.87 21.41
N TYR A 177 -7.64 -14.69 20.82
CA TYR A 177 -6.59 -14.34 19.87
C TYR A 177 -6.03 -12.94 20.13
N VAL A 178 -4.71 -12.80 20.02
CA VAL A 178 -4.01 -11.51 19.99
C VAL A 178 -3.03 -11.52 18.84
N ARG A 179 -2.99 -10.44 18.05
CA ARG A 179 -1.95 -10.15 17.07
C ARG A 179 -1.47 -8.73 17.25
N ILE A 180 -0.17 -8.55 17.33
CA ILE A 180 0.49 -7.25 17.36
C ILE A 180 1.53 -7.24 16.25
N LEU A 181 1.53 -6.22 15.41
CA LEU A 181 2.53 -6.02 14.37
C LEU A 181 3.10 -4.61 14.49
N GLY A 182 4.42 -4.49 14.58
CA GLY A 182 5.09 -3.20 14.53
C GLY A 182 6.26 -3.21 13.55
N GLY A 183 6.52 -2.09 12.89
CA GLY A 183 7.61 -2.02 11.92
C GLY A 183 7.71 -0.70 11.14
N GLN A 184 8.64 -0.69 10.18
CA GLN A 184 8.99 0.47 9.35
C GLN A 184 9.36 0.04 7.93
N SER A 185 9.21 0.98 7.00
CA SER A 185 9.67 0.92 5.61
C SER A 185 10.85 1.88 5.41
N PHE A 186 11.84 1.44 4.65
CA PHE A 186 13.04 2.20 4.32
C PHE A 186 13.15 2.32 2.80
N HIS A 187 13.16 3.54 2.29
CA HIS A 187 13.51 3.83 0.91
C HIS A 187 15.03 3.74 0.76
N LEU A 188 15.48 2.94 -0.22
CA LEU A 188 16.90 2.63 -0.38
C LEU A 188 17.52 3.33 -1.58
N SER A 189 16.75 3.51 -2.65
CA SER A 189 17.25 4.06 -3.92
C SER A 189 16.13 4.41 -4.88
N GLY A 190 16.39 5.33 -5.80
CA GLY A 190 15.45 5.73 -6.84
C GLY A 190 14.53 6.85 -6.38
N ASP A 191 13.56 7.19 -7.22
CA ASP A 191 12.57 8.22 -6.92
C ASP A 191 11.59 7.71 -5.85
N ASN A 192 11.42 8.47 -4.76
CA ASN A 192 10.41 8.20 -3.76
C ASN A 192 9.11 8.88 -4.20
N PRO A 193 8.13 8.14 -4.75
CA PRO A 193 6.91 8.77 -5.25
C PRO A 193 6.10 9.41 -4.12
N TYR A 194 6.27 8.97 -2.86
CA TYR A 194 5.56 9.51 -1.70
C TYR A 194 6.09 10.86 -1.20
N ALA A 195 7.30 11.25 -1.61
CA ALA A 195 7.94 12.50 -1.21
C ALA A 195 7.37 13.72 -1.95
N ASN A 196 6.75 13.50 -3.12
CA ASN A 196 6.16 14.56 -3.92
C ASN A 196 4.75 14.16 -4.39
N PRO A 197 3.71 14.74 -3.79
CA PRO A 197 2.33 14.43 -4.15
C PRO A 197 1.93 14.87 -5.56
N GLY A 198 2.63 15.84 -6.16
CA GLY A 198 2.12 16.58 -7.32
C GLY A 198 0.94 17.49 -6.92
N PHE A 199 0.53 18.39 -7.82
CA PHE A 199 -0.55 19.36 -7.54
C PHE A 199 -1.57 19.42 -8.69
N ASP A 200 -2.84 19.62 -8.38
CA ASP A 200 -3.92 19.83 -9.37
C ASP A 200 -3.97 21.28 -9.90
N GLN A 201 -4.97 21.60 -10.72
CA GLN A 201 -5.15 22.95 -11.32
C GLN A 201 -5.35 24.02 -10.26
N GLU A 202 -5.99 23.64 -9.15
CA GLU A 202 -6.32 24.47 -8.01
C GLU A 202 -5.15 24.61 -7.01
N GLY A 203 -4.02 23.92 -7.27
CA GLY A 203 -2.83 23.95 -6.43
C GLY A 203 -2.94 23.08 -5.18
N ASN A 204 -3.90 22.15 -5.11
CA ASN A 204 -4.02 21.17 -4.04
C ASN A 204 -3.15 19.94 -4.32
N PRO A 205 -2.58 19.30 -3.29
CA PRO A 205 -1.78 18.10 -3.48
C PRO A 205 -2.67 16.95 -3.97
N VAL A 206 -2.18 16.19 -4.96
CA VAL A 206 -2.96 15.12 -5.60
C VAL A 206 -3.19 13.92 -4.67
N PHE A 207 -2.30 13.71 -3.70
CA PHE A 207 -2.51 12.82 -2.56
C PHE A 207 -1.90 13.41 -1.29
N THR A 208 -2.20 12.80 -0.14
CA THR A 208 -1.77 13.30 1.18
C THR A 208 -0.23 13.46 1.27
N PRO A 209 0.29 14.68 1.46
CA PRO A 209 1.75 14.92 1.55
C PRO A 209 2.39 14.28 2.79
N THR A 210 1.66 14.22 3.91
CA THR A 210 2.12 13.65 5.19
C THR A 210 1.64 12.21 5.35
N ASN A 211 2.10 11.34 4.46
CA ASN A 211 1.63 9.96 4.35
C ASN A 211 2.41 8.96 5.22
N GLY A 212 3.51 9.39 5.84
CA GLY A 212 4.41 8.58 6.66
C GLY A 212 5.44 7.80 5.84
N LEU A 213 5.55 8.03 4.53
CA LEU A 213 6.49 7.37 3.60
C LEU A 213 7.31 8.38 2.78
N GLU A 214 7.13 9.68 3.03
CA GLU A 214 7.75 10.80 2.31
C GLU A 214 9.27 10.87 2.49
N THR A 215 9.79 10.41 3.62
CA THR A 215 11.22 10.37 3.93
C THR A 215 11.84 9.02 3.59
N ASP A 216 13.17 8.91 3.69
CA ASP A 216 13.88 7.66 3.45
C ASP A 216 13.60 6.60 4.53
N ARG A 217 13.15 7.02 5.71
CA ARG A 217 12.73 6.16 6.80
C ARG A 217 11.29 6.51 7.16
N SER A 218 10.36 5.60 6.88
CA SER A 218 8.94 5.82 7.18
C SER A 218 8.69 6.08 8.66
N ASP A 219 7.54 6.69 8.96
CA ASP A 219 6.89 6.63 10.26
C ASP A 219 6.88 5.18 10.80
N PHE A 220 6.93 5.02 12.12
CA PHE A 220 6.74 3.72 12.76
C PHE A 220 5.26 3.37 12.85
N VAL A 221 4.87 2.18 12.39
CA VAL A 221 3.48 1.70 12.45
C VAL A 221 3.33 0.61 13.50
N LEU A 222 2.19 0.60 14.18
CA LEU A 222 1.82 -0.39 15.20
C LEU A 222 0.34 -0.76 15.07
N GLY A 223 0.06 -2.02 14.74
CA GLY A 223 -1.27 -2.62 14.79
C GLY A 223 -1.42 -3.58 15.97
N ALA A 224 -2.53 -3.49 16.69
CA ALA A 224 -2.91 -4.38 17.76
C ALA A 224 -4.36 -4.87 17.57
N TYR A 225 -4.51 -6.18 17.40
CA TYR A 225 -5.77 -6.88 17.17
C TYR A 225 -5.98 -7.84 18.33
N VAL A 226 -6.98 -7.58 19.16
CA VAL A 226 -7.24 -8.32 20.40
C VAL A 226 -8.67 -8.81 20.37
N ALA A 227 -8.85 -10.13 20.32
CA ALA A 227 -10.14 -10.80 20.32
C ALA A 227 -10.11 -11.90 21.39
N PRO A 228 -10.28 -11.58 22.69
CA PRO A 228 -10.21 -12.57 23.76
C PRO A 228 -11.32 -13.62 23.69
N SER A 229 -12.40 -13.33 22.96
CA SER A 229 -13.61 -14.13 22.81
C SER A 229 -14.43 -13.65 21.61
N ASP A 230 -15.39 -14.44 21.14
CA ASP A 230 -16.24 -14.06 20.00
C ASP A 230 -17.10 -12.80 20.24
N PHE A 231 -17.38 -12.47 21.51
CA PHE A 231 -18.22 -11.32 21.86
C PHE A 231 -17.49 -9.98 21.89
N PHE A 232 -16.15 -9.98 21.82
CA PHE A 232 -15.36 -8.75 21.99
C PHE A 232 -14.14 -8.74 21.10
N ARG A 233 -13.95 -7.63 20.38
CA ARG A 233 -12.77 -7.38 19.56
C ARG A 233 -12.35 -5.92 19.68
N ILE A 234 -11.06 -5.69 19.85
CA ILE A 234 -10.43 -4.38 19.70
C ILE A 234 -9.44 -4.46 18.53
N ILE A 235 -9.47 -3.45 17.69
CA ILE A 235 -8.49 -3.18 16.65
C ILE A 235 -7.94 -1.79 16.92
N SER A 236 -6.63 -1.66 17.05
CA SER A 236 -5.96 -0.39 17.32
C SER A 236 -4.77 -0.27 16.39
N GLN A 237 -4.76 0.78 15.57
CA GLN A 237 -3.72 1.04 14.59
C GLN A 237 -3.15 2.42 14.87
N SER A 238 -1.83 2.50 14.97
CA SER A 238 -1.12 3.68 15.44
C SER A 238 0.06 3.95 14.52
N ARG A 239 0.34 5.23 14.27
CA ARG A 239 1.48 5.69 13.48
C ARG A 239 2.23 6.76 14.25
N PHE A 240 3.54 6.61 14.36
CA PHE A 240 4.44 7.48 15.09
C PHE A 240 5.50 8.04 14.15
N ASP A 241 5.87 9.29 14.37
CA ASP A 241 6.94 9.95 13.66
C ASP A 241 8.27 9.18 13.77
N GLU A 242 9.07 9.17 12.71
CA GLU A 242 10.34 8.44 12.71
C GLU A 242 11.44 9.11 13.53
N ASP A 243 11.38 10.43 13.73
CA ASP A 243 12.42 11.24 14.36
C ASP A 243 12.18 11.41 15.87
N ASP A 244 10.97 11.79 16.27
CA ASP A 244 10.64 12.11 17.67
C ASP A 244 9.62 11.14 18.32
N PHE A 245 9.13 10.15 17.57
CA PHE A 245 8.11 9.19 18.02
C PHE A 245 6.79 9.84 18.45
N ALA A 246 6.51 11.07 18.00
CA ALA A 246 5.22 11.71 18.22
C ALA A 246 4.11 10.94 17.52
N LEU A 247 2.96 10.81 18.19
CA LEU A 247 1.80 10.14 17.60
C LEU A 247 1.26 10.98 16.43
N ARG A 248 1.39 10.44 15.21
CA ARG A 248 0.90 11.04 13.96
C ARG A 248 -0.54 10.65 13.67
N ARG A 249 -0.92 9.40 14.00
CA ARG A 249 -2.28 8.87 13.78
C ARG A 249 -2.62 7.75 14.75
N GLN A 250 -3.89 7.68 15.14
CA GLN A 250 -4.45 6.60 15.95
C GLN A 250 -5.89 6.31 15.50
N ASP A 251 -6.16 5.07 15.13
CA ASP A 251 -7.50 4.56 14.86
C ASP A 251 -7.79 3.41 15.82
N THR A 252 -8.90 3.45 16.57
CA THR A 252 -9.23 2.39 17.53
C THR A 252 -10.68 1.98 17.42
N THR A 253 -10.92 0.79 16.87
CA THR A 253 -12.25 0.21 16.76
C THR A 253 -12.48 -0.83 17.86
N ALA A 254 -13.57 -0.70 18.61
CA ALA A 254 -14.05 -1.69 19.56
C ALA A 254 -15.40 -2.26 19.10
N ILE A 255 -15.51 -3.58 19.06
CA ILE A 255 -16.71 -4.31 18.65
C ILE A 255 -17.16 -5.18 19.81
N VAL A 256 -18.44 -5.08 20.17
CA VAL A 256 -19.09 -5.91 21.19
C VAL A 256 -20.30 -6.59 20.56
N GLY A 257 -20.36 -7.92 20.61
CA GLY A 257 -21.47 -8.71 20.08
C GLY A 257 -21.96 -9.75 21.08
N TYR A 258 -23.25 -9.72 21.44
CA TYR A 258 -23.84 -10.72 22.34
C TYR A 258 -25.24 -11.11 21.85
N GLY A 259 -25.36 -12.31 21.29
CA GLY A 259 -26.61 -12.77 20.67
C GLY A 259 -27.04 -11.83 19.53
N PRO A 260 -28.27 -11.27 19.55
CA PRO A 260 -28.71 -10.30 18.54
C PRO A 260 -28.16 -8.88 18.76
N PHE A 261 -27.49 -8.60 19.88
CA PHE A 261 -26.94 -7.28 20.16
C PHE A 261 -25.55 -7.12 19.56
N TYR A 262 -25.35 -6.03 18.84
CA TYR A 262 -24.07 -5.68 18.23
C TYR A 262 -23.83 -4.18 18.38
N ALA A 263 -22.65 -3.81 18.88
CA ALA A 263 -22.21 -2.44 19.06
C ALA A 263 -20.80 -2.28 18.48
N THR A 264 -20.54 -1.14 17.87
CA THR A 264 -19.22 -0.77 17.34
C THR A 264 -18.93 0.67 17.73
N GLY A 265 -17.74 0.93 18.25
CA GLY A 265 -17.19 2.26 18.50
C GLY A 265 -15.86 2.42 17.79
N THR A 266 -15.55 3.64 17.36
CA THR A 266 -14.34 4.02 16.61
C THR A 266 -13.76 5.30 17.18
#